data_AF-A0A9P6DJ49-F1
#
_entry.id   AF-A0A9P6DJ49-F1
#
_cell.length_a   1.000
_cell.length_b   1.000
_cell.length_c   1.000
_cell.angle_alpha   90.00
_cell.angle_beta   90.00
_cell.angle_gamma   90.00
#
_symmetry.space_group_name_H-M   'P 1'
#
loop_
_entity.id
_entity.type
_entity.pdbx_description
1 polymer ?
#
loop_
_entity_poly.entity_id
_entity_poly.type
_entity_poly.pdbx_seq_one_letter_code
_entity_poly.pdbx_strand_id
1 'polypeptide(L)'
;MKFSAPFVFAIVYATKSLALPTGVDADGQLIERHYSAPANPETYIPPSPPANTYAPPANTYVPPVYTYVPLAPPSSTYVPPGETYAPPVNTHTIPSPSSTYIPPKSTTHTPPATTHTPPPPKDDCSAVHKATFLQRAYSGGATDHFYSTNGNEITNAVSHLGYTKEGHAAKVYDAKEAGTIPLYRLFSPSAGDHFYTTSAGERDNAAKSLGYKSEGVAAYIYKKQICGSVPLYRLYSPSATDHFYTISRSEANNAASKLGYVNEGVAGYVLPPH
;
A
#
# COMPACT_ATOMS: atom_id res chain seq x y z
N MET A 1 -38.46 -2.70 37.53
CA MET A 1 -37.23 -2.57 38.34
C MET A 1 -36.06 -2.81 37.38
N LYS A 2 -35.40 -1.79 36.79
CA LYS A 2 -34.27 -0.98 37.31
C LYS A 2 -33.22 -1.90 37.98
N PHE A 3 -31.95 -2.01 37.57
CA PHE A 3 -30.92 -1.02 37.20
C PHE A 3 -29.90 -1.68 36.23
N SER A 4 -29.49 -1.03 35.14
CA SER A 4 -28.40 -0.05 34.97
C SER A 4 -26.99 -0.64 34.98
N ALA A 5 -26.33 -0.59 33.80
CA ALA A 5 -24.88 -0.56 33.66
C ALA A 5 -24.30 0.67 34.39
N PRO A 6 -22.97 0.77 34.60
CA PRO A 6 -22.22 1.60 33.65
C PRO A 6 -20.69 1.39 33.51
N PHE A 7 -20.14 2.19 32.59
CA PHE A 7 -18.84 2.87 32.57
C PHE A 7 -17.62 2.23 31.86
N VAL A 8 -17.42 2.78 30.66
CA VAL A 8 -16.16 2.90 29.89
C VAL A 8 -15.17 3.79 30.65
N PHE A 9 -13.93 3.34 30.82
CA PHE A 9 -12.82 4.19 31.26
C PHE A 9 -12.01 4.65 30.05
N ALA A 10 -12.03 5.96 29.80
CA ALA A 10 -11.06 6.64 28.94
C ALA A 10 -9.82 6.98 29.77
N ILE A 11 -8.64 6.52 29.34
CA ILE A 11 -7.36 6.91 29.92
C ILE A 11 -6.94 8.23 29.26
N VAL A 12 -7.08 9.33 29.99
CA VAL A 12 -6.45 10.61 29.68
C VAL A 12 -5.14 10.68 30.45
N TYR A 13 -4.01 10.69 29.76
CA TYR A 13 -2.72 11.01 30.35
C TYR A 13 -2.64 12.51 30.58
N ALA A 14 -2.76 12.95 31.83
CA ALA A 14 -2.37 14.29 32.26
C ALA A 14 -0.92 14.24 32.75
N THR A 15 0.00 14.87 32.01
CA THR A 15 1.38 15.10 32.45
C THR A 15 1.39 16.16 33.56
N LYS A 16 1.39 15.72 34.83
CA LYS A 16 1.76 16.60 35.94
C LYS A 16 3.29 16.73 35.97
N SER A 17 3.77 17.93 35.65
CA SER A 17 5.15 18.34 35.88
C SER A 17 5.43 18.35 37.38
N LEU A 18 6.41 17.55 37.80
CA LEU A 18 6.92 17.49 39.16
C LEU A 18 7.85 18.68 39.39
N ALA A 19 7.47 19.61 40.28
CA ALA A 19 8.40 20.57 40.87
C ALA A 19 8.89 20.02 42.22
N LEU A 20 10.19 19.79 42.35
CA LEU A 20 10.84 19.34 43.58
C LEU A 20 11.03 20.55 44.53
N PRO A 21 10.69 20.45 45.83
CA PRO A 21 10.87 21.55 46.77
C PRO A 21 12.34 21.68 47.23
N THR A 22 12.86 22.91 47.27
CA THR A 22 14.19 23.25 47.78
C THR A 22 14.10 23.84 49.18
N GLY A 23 14.26 23.02 50.22
CA GLY A 23 14.62 23.42 51.60
C GLY A 23 13.50 23.52 52.65
N VAL A 24 13.86 23.18 53.90
CA VAL A 24 13.07 23.29 55.15
C VAL A 24 13.81 24.22 56.12
N ASP A 25 13.10 24.90 57.03
CA ASP A 25 13.73 25.73 58.07
C ASP A 25 14.20 24.91 59.29
N ALA A 26 14.84 25.58 60.27
CA ALA A 26 15.51 24.95 61.41
C ALA A 26 14.56 24.24 62.39
N ASP A 27 13.25 24.41 62.25
CA ASP A 27 12.22 23.74 63.05
C ASP A 27 11.40 22.72 62.23
N GLY A 28 11.80 22.44 60.98
CA GLY A 28 11.28 21.34 60.17
C GLY A 28 9.93 21.61 59.50
N GLN A 29 9.52 22.87 59.35
CA GLN A 29 8.29 23.23 58.66
C GLN A 29 8.58 23.69 57.21
N LEU A 30 7.66 23.39 56.27
CA LEU A 30 7.84 23.76 54.87
C LEU A 30 7.61 25.26 54.68
N ILE A 31 8.62 25.97 54.17
CA ILE A 31 8.54 27.40 53.85
C ILE A 31 7.84 27.63 52.50
N GLU A 32 6.55 27.97 52.51
CA GLU A 32 5.86 28.48 51.32
C GLU A 32 6.26 29.95 51.07
N ARG A 33 7.25 30.18 50.19
CA ARG A 33 7.46 31.52 49.63
C ARG A 33 6.32 31.84 48.65
N HIS A 34 5.35 32.61 49.11
CA HIS A 34 4.38 33.28 48.27
C HIS A 34 5.11 34.34 47.42
N TYR A 35 5.33 34.03 46.13
CA TYR A 35 5.70 35.05 45.15
C TYR A 35 4.42 35.74 44.67
N SER A 36 4.18 36.96 45.15
CA SER A 36 3.24 37.88 44.50
C SER A 36 3.80 38.25 43.12
N ALA A 37 3.07 37.91 42.06
CA ALA A 37 3.38 38.37 40.71
C ALA A 37 3.28 39.90 40.66
N PRO A 38 4.27 40.62 40.08
CA PRO A 38 4.13 42.05 39.85
C PRO A 38 3.03 42.30 38.81
N ALA A 39 2.27 43.36 39.06
CA ALA A 39 1.23 43.85 38.18
C ALA A 39 1.81 44.35 36.83
N ASN A 40 1.09 44.00 35.77
CA ASN A 40 1.01 44.69 34.47
C ASN A 40 2.27 44.70 33.57
N PRO A 41 2.27 43.97 32.44
CA PRO A 41 3.12 44.34 31.31
C PRO A 41 2.41 45.45 30.52
N GLU A 42 2.97 46.66 30.55
CA GLU A 42 2.60 47.69 29.58
C GLU A 42 2.70 47.14 28.16
N THR A 43 1.64 47.34 27.39
CA THR A 43 1.60 47.04 25.96
C THR A 43 2.62 47.90 25.23
N TYR A 44 3.76 47.32 24.88
CA TYR A 44 4.68 47.90 23.92
C TYR A 44 4.03 47.86 22.53
N ILE A 45 3.62 49.02 22.01
CA ILE A 45 3.25 49.21 20.60
C ILE A 45 4.51 49.71 19.87
N PRO A 46 5.17 48.91 19.02
CA PRO A 46 6.26 49.40 18.20
C PRO A 46 5.73 50.44 17.19
N PRO A 47 6.53 51.47 16.84
CA PRO A 47 6.14 52.39 15.78
C PRO A 47 5.99 51.65 14.45
N SER A 48 4.93 51.96 13.71
CA SER A 48 4.70 51.43 12.36
C SER A 48 5.90 51.73 11.46
N PRO A 49 6.43 50.76 10.70
CA PRO A 49 7.45 51.02 9.70
C PRO A 49 6.89 51.94 8.60
N PRO A 50 7.72 52.78 7.95
CA PRO A 50 7.29 53.61 6.84
C PRO A 50 6.75 52.74 5.70
N ALA A 51 5.65 53.20 5.10
CA ALA A 51 4.99 52.52 3.99
C ALA A 51 5.91 52.50 2.76
N ASN A 52 6.60 51.38 2.55
CA ASN A 52 7.27 51.09 1.29
C ASN A 52 6.29 50.30 0.43
N THR A 53 5.65 50.98 -0.51
CA THR A 53 4.73 50.37 -1.48
C THR A 53 5.52 49.54 -2.49
N TYR A 54 5.71 48.25 -2.21
CA TYR A 54 6.09 47.29 -3.25
C TYR A 54 4.82 46.59 -3.74
N ALA A 55 4.38 46.94 -4.94
CA ALA A 55 3.35 46.18 -5.65
C ALA A 55 4.04 45.06 -6.45
N PRO A 56 3.91 43.78 -6.05
CA PRO A 56 4.39 42.69 -6.90
C PRO A 56 3.54 42.64 -8.18
N PRO A 57 4.10 42.21 -9.32
CA PRO A 57 3.30 41.98 -10.52
C PRO A 57 2.23 40.91 -10.24
N ALA A 58 1.00 41.20 -10.67
CA ALA A 58 -0.11 40.26 -10.57
C ALA A 58 0.20 39.01 -11.39
N ASN A 59 0.58 37.92 -10.73
CA ASN A 59 0.62 36.61 -11.36
C ASN A 59 -0.79 36.03 -11.38
N THR A 60 -1.48 36.19 -12.50
CA THR A 60 -2.74 35.49 -12.78
C THR A 60 -2.42 34.03 -13.04
N TYR A 61 -2.65 33.16 -12.05
CA TYR A 61 -2.66 31.72 -12.27
C TYR A 61 -3.95 31.35 -13.01
N VAL A 62 -3.83 30.94 -14.27
CA VAL A 62 -4.93 30.32 -15.03
C VAL A 62 -4.75 28.80 -14.92
N PRO A 63 -5.63 28.08 -14.21
CA PRO A 63 -5.56 26.62 -14.18
C PRO A 63 -5.84 26.06 -15.59
N PRO A 64 -5.23 24.91 -15.95
CA PRO A 64 -5.51 24.27 -17.23
C PRO A 64 -6.98 23.83 -17.30
N VAL A 65 -7.67 24.26 -18.35
CA VAL A 65 -9.01 23.78 -18.70
C VAL A 65 -8.84 22.42 -19.38
N TYR A 66 -9.30 21.34 -18.74
CA TYR A 66 -9.39 20.03 -19.37
C TYR A 66 -10.73 19.88 -20.08
N THR A 67 -10.73 19.96 -21.41
CA THR A 67 -11.85 19.53 -22.25
C THR A 67 -11.65 18.08 -22.65
N TYR A 68 -12.52 17.20 -22.15
CA TYR A 68 -12.58 15.81 -22.60
C TYR A 68 -13.40 15.75 -23.89
N VAL A 69 -12.75 15.38 -25.00
CA VAL A 69 -13.43 15.05 -26.26
C VAL A 69 -13.75 13.55 -26.24
N PRO A 70 -15.02 13.13 -26.36
CA PRO A 70 -15.35 11.71 -26.51
C PRO A 70 -14.85 11.22 -27.88
N LEU A 71 -13.99 10.20 -27.88
CA LEU A 71 -13.58 9.54 -29.11
C LEU A 71 -14.75 8.73 -29.69
N ALA A 72 -15.22 9.13 -30.87
CA ALA A 72 -16.07 8.29 -31.71
C ALA A 72 -15.27 7.06 -32.20
N PRO A 73 -15.90 5.89 -32.38
CA PRO A 73 -15.21 4.69 -32.84
C PRO A 73 -14.78 4.84 -34.32
N PRO A 74 -13.66 4.26 -34.74
CA PRO A 74 -13.19 4.43 -36.11
C PRO A 74 -14.00 3.56 -37.08
N SER A 75 -14.62 4.19 -38.09
CA SER A 75 -15.03 3.53 -39.33
C SER A 75 -13.92 3.68 -40.36
N SER A 76 -13.34 2.56 -40.81
CA SER A 76 -12.34 2.52 -41.87
C SER A 76 -13.01 2.41 -43.23
N THR A 77 -12.76 3.36 -44.13
CA THR A 77 -13.03 3.19 -45.57
C THR A 77 -11.78 3.60 -46.36
N TYR A 78 -11.19 2.62 -47.05
CA TYR A 78 -10.08 2.80 -47.98
C TYR A 78 -10.60 3.30 -49.34
N VAL A 79 -9.99 4.34 -49.90
CA VAL A 79 -10.21 4.79 -51.29
C VAL A 79 -8.85 4.95 -51.95
N PRO A 80 -8.53 4.21 -53.03
CA PRO A 80 -7.28 4.38 -53.76
C PRO A 80 -7.31 5.63 -54.66
N PRO A 81 -6.17 6.23 -55.01
CA PRO A 81 -6.12 7.41 -55.88
C PRO A 81 -6.31 7.02 -57.35
N GLY A 82 -7.29 7.63 -58.02
CA GLY A 82 -7.38 7.67 -59.47
C GLY A 82 -6.54 8.82 -60.01
N GLU A 83 -5.69 8.54 -60.99
CA GLU A 83 -4.92 9.56 -61.71
C GLU A 83 -5.80 10.24 -62.76
N THR A 84 -5.79 11.58 -62.79
CA THR A 84 -6.37 12.37 -63.88
C THR A 84 -5.27 13.20 -64.54
N TYR A 85 -4.96 12.87 -65.79
CA TYR A 85 -4.09 13.66 -66.66
C TYR A 85 -4.83 14.90 -67.20
N ALA A 86 -4.18 16.07 -67.14
CA ALA A 86 -4.56 17.25 -67.92
C ALA A 86 -3.38 17.64 -68.85
N PRO A 87 -3.61 17.86 -70.16
CA PRO A 87 -2.57 18.29 -71.11
C PRO A 87 -2.21 19.78 -70.93
N PRO A 88 -1.05 20.23 -71.44
CA PRO A 88 -0.46 21.51 -71.06
C PRO A 88 -1.10 22.68 -71.81
N VAL A 89 -1.31 23.79 -71.10
CA VAL A 89 -1.50 25.11 -71.72
C VAL A 89 -0.18 25.85 -71.64
N ASN A 90 0.47 26.04 -72.78
CA ASN A 90 1.59 26.96 -72.93
C ASN A 90 1.05 28.36 -73.26
N THR A 91 1.27 29.31 -72.36
CA THR A 91 1.24 30.74 -72.67
C THR A 91 2.50 31.39 -72.11
N HIS A 92 3.29 31.99 -73.01
CA HIS A 92 4.47 32.78 -72.69
C HIS A 92 4.10 34.26 -72.68
N THR A 93 4.40 34.96 -71.58
CA THR A 93 4.61 36.40 -71.57
C THR A 93 5.65 36.82 -70.52
N ILE A 94 6.41 37.85 -70.89
CA ILE A 94 7.74 38.33 -70.44
C ILE A 94 7.71 38.95 -69.02
N PRO A 95 8.83 38.93 -68.25
CA PRO A 95 8.81 39.02 -66.79
C PRO A 95 8.80 40.46 -66.26
N SER A 96 8.11 40.64 -65.13
CA SER A 96 8.28 41.77 -64.21
C SER A 96 9.16 41.29 -63.04
N PRO A 97 10.08 42.10 -62.48
CA PRO A 97 10.95 41.63 -61.39
C PRO A 97 10.12 41.48 -60.10
N SER A 98 9.58 40.28 -59.91
CA SER A 98 8.93 39.91 -58.66
C SER A 98 9.99 39.36 -57.72
N SER A 99 10.31 40.14 -56.68
CA SER A 99 11.09 39.66 -55.54
C SER A 99 10.27 38.62 -54.78
N THR A 100 10.49 37.34 -55.06
CA THR A 100 9.87 36.25 -54.30
C THR A 100 10.59 36.08 -52.96
N TYR A 101 9.98 36.55 -51.88
CA TYR A 101 10.33 36.10 -50.55
C TYR A 101 9.92 34.63 -50.41
N ILE A 102 10.90 33.73 -50.29
CA ILE A 102 10.66 32.33 -49.91
C ILE A 102 10.76 32.29 -48.38
N PRO A 103 9.65 32.13 -47.63
CA PRO A 103 9.76 31.89 -46.20
C PRO A 103 10.56 30.60 -45.97
N PRO A 104 11.44 30.55 -44.95
CA PRO A 104 12.13 29.32 -44.60
C PRO A 104 11.10 28.22 -44.35
N LYS A 105 11.36 27.05 -44.92
CA LYS A 105 10.55 25.85 -44.76
C LYS A 105 10.27 25.64 -43.27
N SER A 106 9.00 25.73 -42.88
CA SER A 106 8.59 25.48 -41.50
C SER A 106 8.97 24.04 -41.14
N THR A 107 10.05 23.89 -40.38
CA THR A 107 10.37 22.62 -39.73
C THR A 107 9.46 22.53 -38.52
N THR A 108 8.31 21.88 -38.70
CA THR A 108 7.47 21.46 -37.59
C THR A 108 8.28 20.44 -36.78
N HIS A 109 8.93 20.90 -35.72
CA HIS A 109 9.47 20.02 -34.70
C HIS A 109 8.30 19.50 -33.90
N THR A 110 7.84 18.29 -34.21
CA THR A 110 6.92 17.55 -33.34
C THR A 110 7.67 17.30 -32.03
N PRO A 111 7.22 17.83 -30.88
CA PRO A 111 7.82 17.47 -29.60
C PRO A 111 7.77 15.94 -29.44
N PRO A 112 8.79 15.30 -28.86
CA PRO A 112 8.74 13.88 -28.55
C PRO A 112 7.45 13.60 -27.77
N ALA A 113 6.69 12.58 -28.19
CA ALA A 113 5.48 12.19 -27.49
C ALA A 113 5.82 11.94 -26.01
N THR A 114 5.33 12.80 -25.12
CA THR A 114 5.40 12.54 -23.68
C THR A 114 4.42 11.43 -23.38
N THR A 115 4.93 10.20 -23.27
CA THR A 115 4.13 9.08 -22.81
C THR A 115 3.79 9.33 -21.35
N HIS A 116 2.60 9.90 -21.10
CA HIS A 116 2.05 9.97 -19.75
C HIS A 116 1.69 8.54 -19.34
N THR A 117 2.58 7.90 -18.59
CA THR A 117 2.21 6.71 -17.84
C THR A 117 1.16 7.15 -16.82
N PRO A 118 -0.02 6.50 -16.77
CA PRO A 118 -0.99 6.78 -15.73
C PRO A 118 -0.29 6.67 -14.37
N PRO A 119 -0.59 7.57 -13.41
CA PRO A 119 -0.09 7.40 -12.06
C PRO A 119 -0.45 5.98 -11.59
N PRO A 120 0.44 5.32 -10.82
CA PRO A 120 0.16 3.98 -10.32
C PRO A 120 -1.22 3.97 -9.65
N PRO A 121 -2.02 2.89 -9.82
CA PRO A 121 -3.36 2.81 -9.26
C PRO A 121 -3.35 3.24 -7.80
N LYS A 122 -4.19 4.22 -7.46
CA LYS A 122 -4.33 4.66 -6.08
C LYS A 122 -4.78 3.46 -5.24
N ASP A 123 -4.26 3.34 -4.03
CA ASP A 123 -4.71 2.36 -3.03
C ASP A 123 -6.14 2.73 -2.57
N ASP A 124 -7.12 2.60 -3.46
CA ASP A 124 -8.50 3.08 -3.26
C ASP A 124 -9.43 2.04 -2.60
N CYS A 125 -8.87 0.88 -2.23
CA CYS A 125 -9.56 -0.21 -1.55
C CYS A 125 -10.79 -0.75 -2.27
N SER A 126 -10.95 -0.42 -3.56
CA SER A 126 -12.08 -0.88 -4.37
C SER A 126 -12.15 -2.39 -4.43
N ALA A 127 -11.02 -3.09 -4.37
CA ALA A 127 -10.95 -4.54 -4.44
C ALA A 127 -11.33 -5.28 -3.14
N VAL A 128 -11.52 -4.62 -1.98
CA VAL A 128 -11.74 -5.31 -0.68
C VAL A 128 -12.88 -6.35 -0.73
N HIS A 129 -13.94 -6.08 -1.50
CA HIS A 129 -15.08 -7.00 -1.68
C HIS A 129 -14.78 -8.27 -2.48
N LYS A 130 -13.65 -8.32 -3.20
CA LYS A 130 -13.20 -9.49 -3.98
C LYS A 130 -12.41 -10.50 -3.14
N ALA A 131 -12.09 -10.17 -1.90
CA ALA A 131 -11.27 -11.03 -1.06
C ALA A 131 -12.05 -12.29 -0.62
N THR A 132 -11.41 -13.45 -0.74
CA THR A 132 -11.91 -14.76 -0.31
C THR A 132 -11.23 -15.20 0.97
N PHE A 133 -11.76 -16.23 1.64
CA PHE A 133 -11.16 -16.77 2.86
C PHE A 133 -9.92 -17.62 2.57
N LEU A 134 -8.83 -17.32 3.28
CA LEU A 134 -7.72 -18.23 3.46
C LEU A 134 -8.04 -19.15 4.64
N GLN A 135 -8.31 -20.42 4.36
CA GLN A 135 -8.58 -21.42 5.38
C GLN A 135 -7.27 -21.96 5.94
N ARG A 136 -7.26 -22.29 7.24
CA ARG A 136 -6.15 -22.94 7.95
C ARG A 136 -6.58 -24.31 8.44
N ALA A 137 -5.67 -25.28 8.32
CA ALA A 137 -5.81 -26.61 8.90
C ALA A 137 -4.45 -27.05 9.46
N TYR A 138 -4.46 -27.89 10.49
CA TYR A 138 -3.25 -28.38 11.14
C TYR A 138 -3.25 -29.90 11.23
N SER A 139 -2.12 -30.54 10.91
CA SER A 139 -1.90 -31.97 11.12
C SER A 139 -0.91 -32.18 12.25
N GLY A 140 -1.38 -32.73 13.38
CA GLY A 140 -0.49 -33.08 14.50
C GLY A 140 0.44 -34.27 14.21
N GLY A 141 0.09 -35.11 13.24
CA GLY A 141 0.92 -36.24 12.81
C GLY A 141 2.05 -35.83 11.87
N ALA A 142 1.76 -34.92 10.94
CA ALA A 142 2.78 -34.35 10.04
C ALA A 142 3.53 -33.17 10.68
N THR A 143 2.95 -32.57 11.74
CA THR A 143 3.36 -31.29 12.31
C THR A 143 3.42 -30.20 11.24
N ASP A 144 2.31 -30.00 10.54
CA ASP A 144 2.22 -29.09 9.39
C ASP A 144 0.98 -28.21 9.46
N HIS A 145 1.17 -26.91 9.25
CA HIS A 145 0.09 -25.95 9.00
C HIS A 145 -0.16 -25.76 7.51
N PHE A 146 -1.38 -26.10 7.11
CA PHE A 146 -1.83 -26.01 5.73
C PHE A 146 -2.81 -24.85 5.52
N TYR A 147 -2.54 -24.04 4.49
CA TYR A 147 -3.35 -22.88 4.12
C TYR A 147 -3.80 -22.95 2.66
N SER A 148 -5.10 -22.73 2.42
CA SER A 148 -5.66 -22.73 1.07
C SER A 148 -6.93 -21.88 0.95
N THR A 149 -7.11 -21.24 -0.21
CA THR A 149 -8.39 -20.63 -0.60
C THR A 149 -9.35 -21.66 -1.20
N ASN A 150 -8.86 -22.84 -1.60
CA ASN A 150 -9.65 -23.91 -2.18
C ASN A 150 -10.28 -24.79 -1.09
N GLY A 151 -11.60 -24.67 -0.90
CA GLY A 151 -12.36 -25.47 0.05
C GLY A 151 -12.31 -26.98 -0.20
N ASN A 152 -12.18 -27.42 -1.46
CA ASN A 152 -12.04 -28.85 -1.77
C ASN A 152 -10.69 -29.40 -1.32
N GLU A 153 -9.64 -28.58 -1.40
CA GLU A 153 -8.30 -28.95 -0.96
C GLU A 153 -8.24 -29.11 0.56
N ILE A 154 -8.83 -28.17 1.31
CA ILE A 154 -9.00 -28.28 2.77
C ILE A 154 -9.84 -29.50 3.14
N THR A 155 -10.94 -29.74 2.42
CA THR A 155 -11.80 -30.90 2.66
C THR A 155 -11.03 -32.20 2.43
N ASN A 156 -10.24 -32.29 1.36
CA ASN A 156 -9.41 -33.46 1.09
C ASN A 156 -8.37 -33.68 2.20
N ALA A 157 -7.68 -32.62 2.63
CA ALA A 157 -6.68 -32.67 3.69
C ALA A 157 -7.29 -33.19 5.01
N VAL A 158 -8.47 -32.70 5.38
CA VAL A 158 -9.17 -33.12 6.60
C VAL A 158 -9.70 -34.55 6.49
N SER A 159 -10.32 -34.91 5.37
CA SER A 159 -10.97 -36.22 5.23
C SER A 159 -10.00 -37.36 4.97
N HIS A 160 -8.81 -37.10 4.42
CA HIS A 160 -7.92 -38.16 3.93
C HIS A 160 -6.47 -38.05 4.41
N LEU A 161 -6.01 -36.87 4.83
CA LEU A 161 -4.59 -36.62 5.12
C LEU A 161 -4.31 -36.32 6.61
N GLY A 162 -5.32 -36.47 7.48
CA GLY A 162 -5.15 -36.35 8.93
C GLY A 162 -5.08 -34.91 9.46
N TYR A 163 -5.50 -33.92 8.66
CA TYR A 163 -5.58 -32.53 9.11
C TYR A 163 -6.86 -32.26 9.90
N THR A 164 -6.80 -31.31 10.82
CA THR A 164 -7.96 -30.72 11.50
C THR A 164 -8.14 -29.30 11.03
N LYS A 165 -9.36 -28.93 10.63
CA LYS A 165 -9.66 -27.55 10.22
C LYS A 165 -9.61 -26.61 11.42
N GLU A 166 -8.90 -25.49 11.28
CA GLU A 166 -8.75 -24.47 12.32
C GLU A 166 -9.52 -23.17 12.03
N GLY A 167 -10.17 -23.08 10.85
CA GLY A 167 -11.06 -21.98 10.49
C GLY A 167 -10.48 -21.06 9.41
N HIS A 168 -10.90 -19.81 9.39
CA HIS A 168 -10.43 -18.79 8.46
C HIS A 168 -9.27 -18.01 9.09
N ALA A 169 -8.06 -18.16 8.56
CA ALA A 169 -6.90 -17.41 9.04
C ALA A 169 -6.95 -15.93 8.65
N ALA A 170 -7.45 -15.64 7.45
CA ALA A 170 -7.53 -14.31 6.89
C ALA A 170 -8.47 -14.27 5.67
N LYS A 171 -8.62 -13.08 5.10
CA LYS A 171 -9.11 -12.87 3.74
C LYS A 171 -7.97 -12.41 2.82
N VAL A 172 -7.91 -13.00 1.62
CA VAL A 172 -6.85 -12.82 0.61
C VAL A 172 -7.47 -12.78 -0.79
N TYR A 173 -6.68 -12.57 -1.84
CA TYR A 173 -7.17 -12.49 -3.22
C TYR A 173 -6.70 -13.70 -4.05
N ASP A 174 -7.58 -14.31 -4.84
CA ASP A 174 -7.21 -15.38 -5.78
C ASP A 174 -6.50 -14.85 -7.05
N ALA A 175 -6.66 -13.55 -7.32
CA ALA A 175 -6.06 -12.86 -8.46
C ALA A 175 -5.32 -11.60 -8.02
N LYS A 176 -4.42 -11.12 -8.87
CA LYS A 176 -3.65 -9.90 -8.61
C LYS A 176 -4.58 -8.68 -8.61
N GLU A 177 -4.61 -7.97 -7.49
CA GLU A 177 -5.29 -6.68 -7.32
C GLU A 177 -4.28 -5.56 -7.06
N ALA A 178 -4.73 -4.31 -7.13
CA ALA A 178 -3.89 -3.14 -6.83
C ALA A 178 -3.26 -3.26 -5.43
N GLY A 179 -1.96 -2.97 -5.32
CA GLY A 179 -1.21 -3.05 -4.05
C GLY A 179 -0.87 -4.47 -3.57
N THR A 180 -1.27 -5.52 -4.29
CA THR A 180 -1.02 -6.91 -3.91
C THR A 180 0.23 -7.51 -4.58
N ILE A 181 0.84 -8.47 -3.89
CA ILE A 181 1.97 -9.30 -4.33
C ILE A 181 1.62 -10.77 -4.14
N PRO A 182 2.19 -11.69 -4.94
CA PRO A 182 1.93 -13.11 -4.80
C PRO A 182 2.45 -13.64 -3.46
N LEU A 183 1.68 -14.52 -2.84
CA LEU A 183 2.09 -15.43 -1.78
C LEU A 183 2.29 -16.81 -2.42
N TYR A 184 3.55 -17.19 -2.61
CA TYR A 184 3.91 -18.49 -3.16
C TYR A 184 3.72 -19.59 -2.11
N ARG A 185 3.28 -20.77 -2.55
CA ARG A 185 3.24 -21.99 -1.73
C ARG A 185 4.22 -23.02 -2.29
N LEU A 186 4.95 -23.67 -1.40
CA LEU A 186 5.79 -24.79 -1.71
C LEU A 186 5.55 -25.92 -0.71
N PHE A 187 5.78 -27.16 -1.13
CA PHE A 187 5.64 -28.34 -0.29
C PHE A 187 6.93 -29.17 -0.28
N SER A 188 7.38 -29.60 0.89
CA SER A 188 8.51 -30.52 1.04
C SER A 188 8.00 -31.93 1.39
N PRO A 189 7.98 -32.90 0.45
CA PRO A 189 7.52 -34.25 0.75
C PRO A 189 8.37 -34.99 1.77
N SER A 190 9.65 -34.64 1.89
CA SER A 190 10.56 -35.25 2.87
C SER A 190 10.39 -34.71 4.28
N ALA A 191 9.99 -33.43 4.41
CA ALA A 191 9.74 -32.81 5.71
C ALA A 191 8.26 -32.90 6.13
N GLY A 192 7.34 -33.05 5.17
CA GLY A 192 5.91 -32.93 5.42
C GLY A 192 5.41 -31.49 5.58
N ASP A 193 6.21 -30.49 5.21
CA ASP A 193 5.99 -29.06 5.49
C ASP A 193 5.48 -28.27 4.27
N HIS A 194 4.50 -27.40 4.49
CA HIS A 194 4.10 -26.35 3.58
C HIS A 194 4.72 -25.00 3.95
N PHE A 195 5.44 -24.45 2.98
CA PHE A 195 6.13 -23.17 3.12
C PHE A 195 5.48 -22.09 2.26
N TYR A 196 5.22 -20.91 2.85
CA TYR A 196 4.61 -19.77 2.16
C TYR A 196 5.49 -18.51 2.20
N THR A 197 5.71 -17.89 1.04
CA THR A 197 6.56 -16.69 0.97
C THR A 197 6.12 -15.71 -0.10
N THR A 198 6.29 -14.42 0.17
CA THR A 198 6.17 -13.35 -0.83
C THR A 198 7.49 -13.07 -1.56
N SER A 199 8.59 -13.67 -1.11
CA SER A 199 9.91 -13.53 -1.73
C SER A 199 10.11 -14.57 -2.83
N ALA A 200 10.20 -14.11 -4.08
CA ALA A 200 10.54 -14.98 -5.20
C ALA A 200 11.93 -15.64 -5.04
N GLY A 201 12.90 -14.94 -4.43
CA GLY A 201 14.22 -15.50 -4.16
C GLY A 201 14.20 -16.61 -3.11
N GLU A 202 13.37 -16.48 -2.08
CA GLU A 202 13.21 -17.51 -1.04
C GLU A 202 12.51 -18.75 -1.60
N ARG A 203 11.46 -18.56 -2.41
CA ARG A 203 10.83 -19.63 -3.18
C ARG A 203 11.85 -20.36 -4.06
N ASP A 204 12.64 -19.61 -4.84
CA ASP A 204 13.61 -20.20 -5.77
C ASP A 204 14.72 -20.95 -5.04
N ASN A 205 15.20 -20.43 -3.91
CA ASN A 205 16.18 -21.13 -3.08
C ASN A 205 15.59 -22.39 -2.45
N ALA A 206 14.39 -22.33 -1.89
CA ALA A 206 13.72 -23.49 -1.31
C ALA A 206 13.52 -24.61 -2.35
N ALA A 207 13.13 -24.25 -3.57
CA ALA A 207 12.93 -25.20 -4.65
C ALA A 207 14.24 -25.80 -5.18
N LYS A 208 15.28 -24.98 -5.35
CA LYS A 208 16.55 -25.43 -5.95
C LYS A 208 17.48 -26.13 -4.97
N SER A 209 17.46 -25.71 -3.71
CA SER A 209 18.50 -26.06 -2.73
C SER A 209 17.97 -26.86 -1.53
N LEU A 210 16.68 -26.76 -1.21
CA LEU A 210 16.11 -27.31 0.03
C LEU A 210 15.09 -28.44 -0.19
N GLY A 211 14.89 -28.89 -1.44
CA GLY A 211 14.03 -30.03 -1.77
C GLY A 211 12.53 -29.73 -1.77
N TYR A 212 12.12 -28.46 -1.65
CA TYR A 212 10.72 -28.08 -1.76
C TYR A 212 10.25 -28.12 -3.23
N LYS A 213 8.99 -28.44 -3.44
CA LYS A 213 8.32 -28.37 -4.74
C LYS A 213 7.44 -27.14 -4.76
N SER A 214 7.64 -26.27 -5.75
CA SER A 214 6.77 -25.12 -5.95
C SER A 214 5.38 -25.58 -6.37
N GLU A 215 4.35 -25.12 -5.65
CA GLU A 215 2.94 -25.37 -5.95
C GLU A 215 2.26 -24.15 -6.59
N GLY A 216 3.01 -23.06 -6.75
CA GLY A 216 2.59 -21.86 -7.46
C GLY A 216 2.18 -20.73 -6.52
N VAL A 217 1.29 -19.86 -7.00
CA VAL A 217 0.74 -18.75 -6.22
C VAL A 217 -0.48 -19.27 -5.46
N ALA A 218 -0.39 -19.34 -4.13
CA ALA A 218 -1.51 -19.74 -3.28
C ALA A 218 -2.56 -18.62 -3.15
N ALA A 219 -2.12 -17.37 -3.10
CA ALA A 219 -2.98 -16.20 -3.03
C ALA A 219 -2.18 -14.93 -3.37
N TYR A 220 -2.87 -13.78 -3.40
CA TYR A 220 -2.28 -12.46 -3.42
C TYR A 220 -2.62 -11.71 -2.13
N ILE A 221 -1.63 -11.05 -1.55
CA ILE A 221 -1.74 -10.30 -0.29
C ILE A 221 -1.15 -8.90 -0.46
N TYR A 222 -1.55 -7.93 0.38
CA TYR A 222 -1.03 -6.58 0.27
C TYR A 222 0.44 -6.51 0.68
N LYS A 223 1.22 -5.74 -0.09
CA LYS A 223 2.64 -5.46 0.25
C LYS A 223 2.77 -4.46 1.41
N LYS A 224 1.80 -3.55 1.55
CA LYS A 224 1.78 -2.49 2.57
C LYS A 224 0.48 -2.58 3.36
N GLN A 225 0.48 -2.01 4.57
CA GLN A 225 -0.72 -1.92 5.37
C GLN A 225 -1.68 -0.86 4.80
N ILE A 226 -2.65 -1.31 4.01
CA ILE A 226 -3.69 -0.47 3.39
C ILE A 226 -5.07 -1.11 3.59
N CYS A 227 -6.14 -0.34 3.42
CA CYS A 227 -7.50 -0.89 3.34
C CYS A 227 -7.97 -1.67 4.57
N GLY A 228 -7.51 -1.27 5.77
CA GLY A 228 -7.82 -1.99 7.01
C GLY A 228 -7.14 -3.36 7.14
N SER A 229 -6.14 -3.65 6.30
CA SER A 229 -5.36 -4.87 6.41
C SER A 229 -4.51 -4.88 7.69
N VAL A 230 -4.21 -6.10 8.13
CA VAL A 230 -3.42 -6.42 9.30
C VAL A 230 -2.21 -7.24 8.88
N PRO A 231 -1.08 -7.17 9.62
CA PRO A 231 0.09 -7.98 9.31
C PRO A 231 -0.21 -9.48 9.43
N LEU A 232 0.29 -10.25 8.46
CA LEU A 232 0.40 -11.71 8.53
C LEU A 232 1.78 -12.04 9.09
N TYR A 233 1.82 -12.52 10.33
CA TYR A 233 3.06 -12.97 10.97
C TYR A 233 3.46 -14.33 10.42
N ARG A 234 4.76 -14.50 10.17
CA ARG A 234 5.38 -15.78 9.83
C ARG A 234 6.26 -16.23 10.99
N LEU A 235 6.13 -17.48 11.36
CA LEU A 235 6.92 -18.13 12.39
C LEU A 235 7.44 -19.45 11.85
N TYR A 236 8.62 -19.87 12.29
CA TYR A 236 9.23 -21.13 11.91
C TYR A 236 9.65 -21.93 13.13
N SER A 237 9.34 -23.23 13.18
CA SER A 237 9.82 -24.13 14.22
C SER A 237 10.93 -25.03 13.67
N PRO A 238 12.21 -24.82 14.03
CA PRO A 238 13.30 -25.68 13.57
C PRO A 238 13.18 -27.13 14.06
N SER A 239 12.61 -27.35 15.25
CA SER A 239 12.43 -28.69 15.82
C SER A 239 11.30 -29.46 15.15
N ALA A 240 10.27 -28.76 14.71
CA ALA A 240 9.10 -29.36 14.06
C ALA A 240 9.22 -29.36 12.53
N THR A 241 10.11 -28.54 11.98
CA THR A 241 10.19 -28.22 10.55
C THR A 241 8.83 -27.75 10.02
N ASP A 242 8.22 -26.77 10.70
CA ASP A 242 6.89 -26.24 10.37
C ASP A 242 6.92 -24.72 10.23
N HIS A 243 6.19 -24.21 9.24
CA HIS A 243 5.88 -22.79 9.12
C HIS A 243 4.45 -22.46 9.55
N PHE A 244 4.36 -21.54 10.50
CA PHE A 244 3.10 -21.08 11.06
C PHE A 244 2.81 -19.62 10.70
N TYR A 245 1.59 -19.36 10.24
CA TYR A 245 1.11 -18.03 9.83
C TYR A 245 -0.15 -17.61 10.58
N THR A 246 -0.13 -16.40 11.12
CA THR A 246 -1.27 -15.85 11.86
C THR A 246 -1.35 -14.33 11.80
N ILE A 247 -2.57 -13.81 11.85
CA ILE A 247 -2.83 -12.38 12.07
C ILE A 247 -2.89 -12.01 13.55
N SER A 248 -3.00 -13.00 14.44
CA SER A 248 -3.09 -12.80 15.89
C SER A 248 -1.69 -12.60 16.47
N ARG A 249 -1.43 -11.38 16.96
CA ARG A 249 -0.16 -11.07 17.63
C ARG A 249 0.03 -11.95 18.88
N SER A 250 -1.05 -12.20 19.62
CA SER A 250 -1.02 -13.02 20.83
C SER A 250 -0.71 -14.49 20.51
N GLU A 251 -1.24 -15.02 19.41
CA GLU A 251 -0.96 -16.39 18.96
C GLU A 251 0.51 -16.53 18.52
N ALA A 252 1.02 -15.58 17.73
CA ALA A 252 2.43 -15.53 17.35
C ALA A 252 3.35 -15.45 18.60
N ASN A 253 3.01 -14.59 19.57
CA ASN A 253 3.79 -14.47 20.81
C ASN A 253 3.75 -15.76 21.65
N ASN A 254 2.60 -16.44 21.70
CA ASN A 254 2.48 -17.71 22.41
C ASN A 254 3.34 -18.79 21.73
N ALA A 255 3.22 -18.93 20.41
CA ALA A 255 4.02 -19.88 19.64
C ALA A 255 5.52 -19.66 19.86
N ALA A 256 5.97 -18.41 19.85
CA ALA A 256 7.37 -18.07 20.07
C ALA A 256 7.84 -18.31 21.52
N SER A 257 7.02 -17.95 22.51
CA SER A 257 7.41 -18.03 23.92
C SER A 257 7.24 -19.41 24.54
N LYS A 258 6.38 -20.27 23.98
CA LYS A 258 5.97 -21.54 24.60
C LYS A 258 6.13 -22.76 23.72
N LEU A 259 6.11 -22.60 22.39
CA LEU A 259 6.04 -23.73 21.45
C LEU A 259 7.31 -23.87 20.59
N GLY A 260 8.37 -23.11 20.89
CA GLY A 260 9.67 -23.24 20.23
C GLY A 260 9.75 -22.64 18.83
N TYR A 261 8.76 -21.84 18.43
CA TYR A 261 8.81 -21.13 17.14
C TYR A 261 9.71 -19.89 17.23
N VAL A 262 10.36 -19.58 16.11
CA VAL A 262 11.09 -18.34 15.89
C VAL A 262 10.19 -17.40 15.08
N ASN A 263 10.04 -16.16 15.53
CA ASN A 263 9.31 -15.15 14.80
C ASN A 263 10.17 -14.62 13.64
N GLU A 264 9.71 -14.81 12.41
CA GLU A 264 10.41 -14.40 11.19
C GLU A 264 9.88 -13.07 10.62
N GLY A 265 8.95 -12.43 11.34
CA GLY A 265 8.43 -11.11 11.02
C GLY A 265 7.11 -11.14 10.25
N VAL A 266 6.92 -10.13 9.40
CA VAL A 266 5.68 -9.92 8.63
C VAL A 266 5.88 -10.40 7.20
N ALA A 267 5.12 -11.41 6.79
CA ALA A 267 5.16 -11.94 5.42
C ALA A 267 4.45 -11.00 4.41
N GLY A 268 3.49 -10.23 4.88
CA GLY A 268 2.69 -9.27 4.14
C GLY A 268 1.48 -8.81 4.95
N TYR A 269 0.48 -8.22 4.30
CA TYR A 269 -0.73 -7.72 4.95
C TYR A 269 -1.98 -8.32 4.32
N VAL A 270 -2.90 -8.77 5.16
CA VAL A 270 -4.13 -9.48 4.77
C VAL A 270 -5.34 -8.84 5.42
N LEU A 271 -6.54 -9.09 4.87
CA LEU A 271 -7.76 -8.58 5.47
C LEU A 271 -8.21 -9.50 6.62
N PRO A 272 -8.72 -8.97 7.74
CA PRO A 272 -9.30 -9.79 8.80
C PRO A 272 -10.50 -10.63 8.29
N PRO A 273 -10.74 -11.84 8.82
CA PRO A 273 -11.83 -12.72 8.39
C PRO A 273 -13.25 -12.25 8.81
N HIS A 274 -13.35 -11.26 9.72
CA HIS A 274 -14.52 -10.85 10.50
C HIS A 274 -14.97 -11.85 11.56
#